data_AF-A0A7C7YJ22-F1
#
_entry.id   AF-A0A7C7YJ22-F1
#
_cell.length_a   1.000
_cell.length_b   1.000
_cell.length_c   1.000
_cell.angle_alpha   90.00
_cell.angle_beta   90.00
_cell.angle_gamma   90.00
#
_symmetry.space_group_name_H-M   'P 1'
#
loop_
_entity.id
_entity.type
_entity.pdbx_description
1 polymer ?
#
loop_
_entity_poly.entity_id
_entity_poly.type
_entity_poly.pdbx_seq_one_letter_code
_entity_poly.pdbx_strand_id
1 'polypeptide(L)'
;MQRRDSGREARRDTRRIRVALVSGGLFSVVLVWGAAGWAADPPGDFSVTGEASESDGSPSPVPVPEVRLESLLKLPSSWKGGEEKRQGLSAGQWRARFSELAEERLAVEQEVDEARDELDGMVEGGTGGPWQMAAPGSNNTEVTPMSFKHRELIRGGKERLTNIRRRERSLHIEADIAGVPSTWRVVPTDSAP
;
A
#
# COMPACT_ATOMS: atom_id res chain seq x y z
N MET A 1 39.60 40.88 -24.51
CA MET A 1 38.21 40.37 -24.49
C MET A 1 38.19 38.94 -25.02
N GLN A 2 38.30 37.96 -24.13
CA GLN A 2 38.06 36.54 -24.43
C GLN A 2 37.35 35.96 -23.20
N ARG A 3 36.08 35.61 -23.38
CA ARG A 3 35.25 34.84 -22.44
C ARG A 3 34.56 33.76 -23.28
N ARG A 4 34.32 32.61 -22.63
CA ARG A 4 33.74 31.34 -23.13
C ARG A 4 34.85 30.35 -23.53
N ASP A 5 34.89 29.11 -23.08
CA ASP A 5 33.83 28.26 -22.53
C ASP A 5 34.33 27.41 -21.35
N SER A 6 33.60 27.51 -20.26
CA SER A 6 33.62 26.58 -19.14
C SER A 6 32.93 25.28 -19.56
N GLY A 7 33.71 24.22 -19.76
CA GLY A 7 33.22 22.86 -19.90
C GLY A 7 32.43 22.44 -18.66
N ARG A 8 31.10 22.34 -18.81
CA ARG A 8 30.25 21.59 -17.89
C ARG A 8 30.17 20.16 -18.39
N GLU A 9 31.12 19.34 -17.99
CA GLU A 9 30.94 17.89 -17.93
C GLU A 9 29.94 17.57 -16.83
N ALA A 10 28.65 17.55 -17.18
CA ALA A 10 27.62 16.99 -16.34
C ALA A 10 27.76 15.47 -16.36
N ARG A 11 28.38 14.97 -15.29
CA ARG A 11 28.42 13.56 -14.88
C ARG A 11 27.04 12.92 -15.04
N ARG A 12 26.90 11.98 -15.99
CA ARG A 12 25.79 11.03 -15.99
C ARG A 12 26.14 9.92 -15.02
N ASP A 13 25.75 10.10 -13.77
CA ASP A 13 25.81 9.08 -12.73
C ASP A 13 24.77 7.99 -13.06
N THR A 14 25.19 6.97 -13.81
CA THR A 14 24.41 5.75 -14.03
C THR A 14 24.38 4.92 -12.76
N ARG A 15 23.44 5.19 -11.86
CA ARG A 15 23.08 4.25 -10.78
C ARG A 15 22.34 3.06 -11.40
N ARG A 16 23.10 2.01 -11.69
CA ARG A 16 22.57 0.67 -11.98
C ARG A 16 21.84 0.16 -10.74
N ILE A 17 20.52 0.22 -10.76
CA ILE A 17 19.67 -0.41 -9.75
C ILE A 17 19.74 -1.93 -9.98
N ARG A 18 20.34 -2.65 -9.04
CA ARG A 18 20.29 -4.11 -8.98
C ARG A 18 18.89 -4.50 -8.52
N VAL A 19 18.06 -4.97 -9.43
CA VAL A 19 16.79 -5.62 -9.09
C VAL A 19 17.11 -7.03 -8.60
N ALA A 20 16.96 -7.25 -7.30
CA ALA A 20 17.00 -8.59 -6.72
C ALA A 20 15.69 -9.31 -7.08
N LEU A 21 15.81 -10.29 -7.96
CA LEU A 21 14.74 -11.23 -8.30
C LEU A 21 14.55 -12.18 -7.09
N VAL A 22 13.63 -11.86 -6.19
CA VAL A 22 13.21 -12.79 -5.13
C VAL A 22 12.18 -13.73 -5.75
N SER A 23 12.65 -14.92 -6.11
CA SER A 23 11.83 -16.08 -6.44
C SER A 23 11.05 -16.52 -5.20
N GLY A 24 9.78 -16.15 -5.12
CA GLY A 24 8.85 -16.54 -4.06
C GLY A 24 7.97 -17.70 -4.52
N GLY A 25 8.05 -18.82 -3.80
CA GLY A 25 7.47 -20.11 -4.14
C GLY A 25 5.96 -20.14 -4.42
N LEU A 26 5.60 -21.05 -5.33
CA LEU A 26 4.28 -21.62 -5.51
C LEU A 26 3.80 -22.25 -4.20
N PHE A 27 2.90 -21.59 -3.48
CA PHE A 27 2.09 -22.24 -2.46
C PHE A 27 0.75 -22.62 -3.08
N SER A 28 0.65 -23.89 -3.49
CA SER A 28 -0.63 -24.53 -3.76
C SER A 28 -1.41 -24.64 -2.45
N VAL A 29 -2.44 -23.82 -2.28
CA VAL A 29 -3.46 -24.02 -1.23
C VAL A 29 -4.45 -25.05 -1.74
N VAL A 30 -4.32 -26.29 -1.26
CA VAL A 30 -5.36 -27.31 -1.41
C VAL A 30 -6.43 -27.02 -0.36
N LEU A 31 -7.58 -26.50 -0.79
CA LEU A 31 -8.80 -26.42 0.00
C LEU A 31 -9.38 -27.84 0.16
N VAL A 32 -9.17 -28.45 1.32
CA VAL A 32 -9.91 -29.63 1.75
C VAL A 32 -11.22 -29.15 2.40
N TRP A 33 -12.33 -29.38 1.70
CA TRP A 33 -13.67 -29.33 2.28
C TRP A 33 -13.87 -30.51 3.23
N GLY A 34 -13.96 -30.25 4.53
CA GLY A 34 -14.42 -31.20 5.53
C GLY A 34 -15.84 -30.89 5.96
N ALA A 35 -16.81 -31.65 5.46
CA ALA A 35 -18.19 -31.64 5.91
C ALA A 35 -18.36 -32.53 7.16
N ALA A 36 -19.29 -32.11 8.01
CA ALA A 36 -20.14 -32.91 8.90
C ALA A 36 -19.48 -33.84 9.94
N GLY A 37 -19.75 -33.55 11.22
CA GLY A 37 -19.54 -34.51 12.31
C GLY A 37 -19.59 -33.90 13.70
N TRP A 38 -20.69 -33.23 14.07
CA TRP A 38 -20.97 -32.89 15.46
C TRP A 38 -21.55 -34.15 16.11
N ALA A 39 -20.65 -35.04 16.55
CA ALA A 39 -21.00 -36.17 17.40
C ALA A 39 -21.17 -35.64 18.83
N ALA A 40 -22.38 -35.84 19.38
CA ALA A 40 -22.68 -35.64 20.78
C ALA A 40 -21.97 -36.74 21.60
N ASP A 41 -21.05 -36.35 22.47
CA ASP A 41 -20.55 -37.22 23.54
C ASP A 41 -21.65 -37.40 24.60
N PRO A 42 -22.03 -38.64 24.98
CA PRO A 42 -22.79 -38.87 26.19
C PRO A 42 -21.90 -38.62 27.43
N PRO A 43 -22.45 -38.19 28.58
CA PRO A 43 -21.65 -37.92 29.77
C PRO A 43 -21.05 -39.23 30.31
N GLY A 44 -19.73 -39.36 30.15
CA GLY A 44 -18.94 -40.36 30.83
C GLY A 44 -18.89 -40.07 32.33
N ASP A 45 -19.35 -41.05 33.10
CA ASP A 45 -19.28 -41.11 34.56
C ASP A 45 -17.81 -41.17 35.00
N PHE A 46 -17.27 -40.03 35.45
CA PHE A 46 -15.93 -39.96 36.05
C PHE A 46 -16.04 -40.31 37.54
N SER A 47 -16.05 -41.61 37.84
CA SER A 47 -15.78 -42.10 39.20
C SER A 47 -14.28 -42.09 39.46
N VAL A 48 -13.77 -40.99 40.02
CA VAL A 48 -12.46 -40.94 40.69
C VAL A 48 -12.64 -41.52 42.08
N THR A 49 -12.33 -42.80 42.25
CA THR A 49 -12.10 -43.40 43.57
C THR A 49 -10.72 -42.94 44.05
N GLY A 50 -10.69 -41.78 44.72
CA GLY A 50 -9.54 -41.35 45.50
C GLY A 50 -9.48 -42.17 46.80
N GLU A 51 -8.52 -43.07 46.89
CA GLU A 51 -8.14 -43.70 48.14
C GLU A 51 -7.58 -42.63 49.09
N ALA A 52 -8.34 -42.34 50.16
CA ALA A 52 -7.89 -41.51 51.26
C ALA A 52 -6.83 -42.29 52.05
N SER A 53 -5.56 -42.06 51.75
CA SER A 53 -4.49 -42.32 52.72
C SER A 53 -4.57 -41.25 53.81
N GLU A 54 -5.03 -41.68 54.98
CA GLU A 54 -4.94 -40.94 56.23
C GLU A 54 -3.46 -40.73 56.56
N SER A 55 -2.96 -39.52 56.28
CA SER A 55 -1.64 -39.07 56.69
C SER A 55 -1.82 -37.94 57.68
N ASP A 56 -1.74 -38.31 58.96
CA ASP A 56 -1.65 -37.41 60.10
C ASP A 56 -0.33 -36.63 60.01
N GLY A 57 -0.44 -35.33 59.77
CA GLY A 57 0.70 -34.47 59.55
C GLY A 57 0.24 -33.07 59.22
N SER A 58 -0.20 -32.32 60.23
CA SER A 58 -0.45 -30.88 60.13
C SER A 58 0.75 -30.16 59.48
N PRO A 59 0.64 -29.64 58.24
CA PRO A 59 1.60 -28.68 57.76
C PRO A 59 1.19 -27.31 58.28
N SER A 60 2.09 -26.69 59.04
CA SER A 60 2.04 -25.27 59.41
C SER A 60 1.56 -24.41 58.22
N PRO A 61 0.58 -23.51 58.39
CA PRO A 61 -0.01 -22.78 57.27
C PRO A 61 1.05 -21.89 56.62
N VAL A 62 1.50 -22.29 55.43
CA VAL A 62 2.30 -21.43 54.56
C VAL A 62 1.43 -20.22 54.22
N PRO A 63 1.88 -18.98 54.48
CA PRO A 63 1.09 -17.80 54.18
C PRO A 63 0.86 -17.74 52.68
N VAL A 64 -0.36 -18.08 52.26
CA VAL A 64 -0.81 -17.93 50.88
C VAL A 64 -0.74 -16.43 50.59
N PRO A 65 0.08 -15.98 49.63
CA PRO A 65 0.12 -14.57 49.30
C PRO A 65 -1.29 -14.15 48.91
N GLU A 66 -1.82 -13.16 49.61
CA GLU A 66 -3.15 -12.61 49.37
C GLU A 66 -3.11 -11.89 48.01
N VAL A 67 -3.36 -12.65 46.93
CA VAL A 67 -3.45 -12.09 45.59
C VAL A 67 -4.76 -11.33 45.51
N ARG A 68 -4.71 -10.03 45.77
CA ARG A 68 -5.86 -9.14 45.63
C ARG A 68 -6.41 -9.25 44.22
N LEU A 69 -7.75 -9.38 44.09
CA LEU A 69 -8.44 -9.47 42.80
C LEU A 69 -8.06 -8.31 41.85
N GLU A 70 -7.78 -7.14 42.40
CA GLU A 70 -7.31 -5.96 41.66
C GLU A 70 -5.99 -6.20 40.92
N SER A 71 -5.14 -7.08 41.45
CA SER A 71 -3.87 -7.51 40.83
C SER A 71 -4.09 -8.46 39.65
N LEU A 72 -5.18 -9.23 39.68
CA LEU A 72 -5.56 -10.16 38.60
C LEU A 72 -6.32 -9.46 37.46
N LEU A 73 -7.01 -8.36 37.76
CA LEU A 73 -7.71 -7.55 36.76
C LEU A 73 -6.80 -6.52 36.07
N LYS A 74 -5.60 -6.27 36.62
CA LYS A 74 -4.59 -5.44 35.96
C LYS A 74 -3.91 -6.27 34.87
N LEU A 75 -4.11 -5.88 33.62
CA LEU A 75 -3.30 -6.37 32.51
C LEU A 75 -1.81 -6.18 32.88
N PRO A 76 -0.96 -7.21 32.69
CA PRO A 76 0.45 -7.08 32.99
C PRO A 76 1.01 -5.90 32.19
N SER A 77 1.95 -5.14 32.74
CA SER A 77 2.56 -3.99 32.06
C SER A 77 3.27 -4.36 30.75
N SER A 78 3.53 -5.65 30.54
CA SER A 78 4.02 -6.24 29.29
C SER A 78 2.93 -6.46 28.23
N TRP A 79 1.65 -6.30 28.56
CA TRP A 79 0.54 -6.39 27.62
C TRP A 79 0.51 -5.15 26.74
N LYS A 80 1.21 -5.23 25.61
CA LYS A 80 0.94 -4.36 24.47
C LYS A 80 -0.34 -4.89 23.83
N GLY A 81 -1.43 -4.12 23.93
CA GLY A 81 -2.68 -4.44 23.25
C GLY A 81 -2.39 -4.85 21.81
N GLY A 82 -3.01 -5.95 21.36
CA GLY A 82 -2.79 -6.47 20.02
C GLY A 82 -3.02 -5.38 18.99
N GLU A 83 -2.08 -5.24 18.05
CA GLU A 83 -2.26 -4.30 16.94
C GLU A 83 -3.60 -4.57 16.27
N GLU A 84 -4.39 -3.51 16.10
CA GLU A 84 -5.70 -3.62 15.47
C GLU A 84 -5.51 -4.05 14.01
N LYS A 85 -5.87 -5.30 13.72
CA LYS A 85 -5.78 -5.90 12.39
C LYS A 85 -7.18 -5.96 11.77
N ARG A 86 -7.29 -5.46 10.54
CA ARG A 86 -8.52 -5.50 9.72
C ARG A 86 -8.21 -6.33 8.48
N GLN A 87 -8.91 -7.46 8.32
CA GLN A 87 -8.60 -8.50 7.32
C GLN A 87 -7.13 -8.97 7.31
N GLY A 88 -6.53 -9.14 8.49
CA GLY A 88 -5.14 -9.60 8.61
C GLY A 88 -4.09 -8.54 8.30
N LEU A 89 -4.49 -7.35 7.86
CA LEU A 89 -3.61 -6.21 7.61
C LEU A 89 -3.62 -5.25 8.81
N SER A 90 -2.45 -4.74 9.17
CA SER A 90 -2.31 -3.69 10.20
C SER A 90 -2.68 -2.32 9.65
N ALA A 91 -2.91 -1.35 10.56
CA ALA A 91 -3.14 0.04 10.19
C ALA A 91 -2.03 0.63 9.30
N GLY A 92 -0.77 0.25 9.56
CA GLY A 92 0.37 0.71 8.76
C GLY A 92 0.33 0.17 7.32
N GLN A 93 -0.06 -1.09 7.14
CA GLN A 93 -0.15 -1.70 5.82
C GLN A 93 -1.27 -1.10 4.98
N TRP A 94 -2.42 -0.80 5.59
CA TRP A 94 -3.50 -0.09 4.90
C TRP A 94 -3.06 1.31 4.45
N ARG A 95 -2.44 2.09 5.35
CA ARG A 95 -1.91 3.43 5.01
C ARG A 95 -0.90 3.36 3.85
N ALA A 96 0.00 2.39 3.89
CA ALA A 96 1.01 2.20 2.84
C ALA A 96 0.38 1.96 1.45
N ARG A 97 -0.70 1.17 1.38
CA ARG A 97 -1.41 0.94 0.11
C ARG A 97 -2.09 2.20 -0.43
N PHE A 98 -2.69 3.00 0.45
CA PHE A 98 -3.29 4.27 0.05
C PHE A 98 -2.23 5.31 -0.36
N SER A 99 -1.09 5.38 0.34
CA SER A 99 0.00 6.29 -0.03
C SER A 99 0.65 5.89 -1.35
N GLU A 100 0.90 4.60 -1.56
CA GLU A 100 1.47 4.09 -2.83
C GLU A 100 0.60 4.46 -4.03
N LEU A 101 -0.72 4.26 -3.95
CA LEU A 101 -1.64 4.67 -5.03
C LEU A 101 -1.70 6.18 -5.22
N ALA A 102 -1.59 6.97 -4.14
CA ALA A 102 -1.56 8.42 -4.23
C ALA A 102 -0.29 8.92 -4.92
N GLU A 103 0.87 8.34 -4.58
CA GLU A 103 2.15 8.61 -5.23
C GLU A 103 2.13 8.20 -6.72
N GLU A 104 1.59 7.02 -7.04
CA GLU A 104 1.43 6.56 -8.43
C GLU A 104 0.56 7.52 -9.23
N ARG A 105 -0.56 8.01 -8.64
CA ARG A 105 -1.43 9.00 -9.29
C ARG A 105 -0.68 10.29 -9.59
N LEU A 106 -0.01 10.86 -8.59
CA LEU A 106 0.73 12.12 -8.72
C LEU A 106 1.83 12.00 -9.78
N ALA A 107 2.56 10.87 -9.81
CA ALA A 107 3.61 10.64 -10.79
C ALA A 107 3.07 10.62 -12.23
N VAL A 108 1.92 9.98 -12.46
CA VAL A 108 1.29 9.92 -13.80
C VAL A 108 0.68 11.27 -14.19
N GLU A 109 0.10 12.01 -13.24
CA GLU A 109 -0.39 13.37 -13.49
C GLU A 109 0.76 14.28 -13.93
N GLN A 110 1.89 14.23 -13.23
CA GLN A 110 3.09 14.96 -13.60
C GLN A 110 3.63 14.57 -14.98
N GLU A 111 3.67 13.27 -15.32
CA GLU A 111 4.10 12.79 -16.65
C GLU A 111 3.20 13.35 -17.77
N VAL A 112 1.88 13.41 -17.52
CA VAL A 112 0.91 13.94 -18.49
C VAL A 112 1.06 15.45 -18.64
N ASP A 113 1.26 16.17 -17.54
CA ASP A 113 1.39 17.63 -17.57
C ASP A 113 2.73 18.05 -18.20
N GLU A 114 3.83 17.37 -17.90
CA GLU A 114 5.12 17.58 -18.58
C GLU A 114 5.00 17.34 -20.10
N ALA A 115 4.33 16.25 -20.50
CA ALA A 115 4.11 15.97 -21.93
C ALA A 115 3.21 17.01 -22.62
N ARG A 116 2.32 17.70 -21.87
CA ARG A 116 1.51 18.81 -22.40
C ARG A 116 2.36 20.07 -22.55
N ASP A 117 3.11 20.42 -21.52
CA ASP A 117 3.99 21.59 -21.53
C ASP A 117 5.03 21.49 -22.67
N GLU A 118 5.58 20.30 -22.91
CA GLU A 118 6.48 20.05 -24.04
C GLU A 118 5.77 20.21 -25.40
N LEU A 119 4.53 19.74 -25.52
CA LEU A 119 3.74 19.90 -26.74
C LEU A 119 3.41 21.37 -27.01
N ASP A 120 2.99 22.11 -25.97
CA ASP A 120 2.65 23.52 -26.05
C ASP A 120 3.89 24.37 -26.36
N GLY A 121 5.04 24.06 -25.74
CA GLY A 121 6.32 24.69 -26.06
C GLY A 121 6.77 24.47 -27.52
N MET A 122 6.43 23.32 -28.14
CA MET A 122 6.68 23.09 -29.56
C MET A 122 5.78 23.94 -30.47
N VAL A 123 4.54 24.18 -30.05
CA VAL A 123 3.60 25.05 -30.77
C VAL A 123 4.05 26.51 -30.71
N GLU A 124 4.56 26.96 -29.56
CA GLU A 124 5.05 28.33 -29.38
C GLU A 124 6.41 28.59 -30.03
N GLY A 125 7.30 27.58 -30.03
CA GLY A 125 8.64 27.67 -30.64
C GLY A 125 8.66 27.47 -32.16
N GLY A 126 7.61 26.86 -32.73
CA GLY A 126 7.39 26.81 -34.17
C GLY A 126 6.96 28.17 -34.68
N THR A 127 7.77 28.80 -35.54
CA THR A 127 7.55 30.15 -36.12
C THR A 127 6.28 30.33 -36.98
N GLY A 128 5.32 29.40 -36.92
CA GLY A 128 4.03 29.49 -37.57
C GLY A 128 2.91 29.24 -36.59
N GLY A 129 2.40 30.30 -35.97
CA GLY A 129 1.25 30.16 -35.08
C GLY A 129 0.03 29.54 -35.79
N PRO A 130 -0.91 28.94 -35.04
CA PRO A 130 -2.08 28.20 -35.56
C PRO A 130 -3.06 29.02 -36.43
N TRP A 131 -2.78 30.31 -36.61
CA TRP A 131 -3.53 31.25 -37.45
C TRP A 131 -2.79 31.67 -38.72
N GLN A 132 -1.57 31.18 -38.97
CA GLN A 132 -0.96 31.34 -40.28
C GLN A 132 -1.77 30.51 -41.28
N MET A 133 -2.57 31.19 -42.10
CA MET A 133 -3.26 30.57 -43.23
C MET A 133 -2.22 29.91 -44.15
N ALA A 134 -1.99 28.61 -43.96
CA ALA A 134 -1.23 27.82 -44.89
C ALA A 134 -1.97 27.83 -46.24
N ALA A 135 -1.23 28.06 -47.33
CA ALA A 135 -1.80 28.02 -48.67
C ALA A 135 -2.50 26.66 -48.90
N PRO A 136 -3.71 26.63 -49.47
CA PRO A 136 -4.40 25.39 -49.78
C PRO A 136 -3.52 24.56 -50.73
N GLY A 137 -3.07 23.39 -50.27
CA GLY A 137 -2.08 22.54 -50.96
C GLY A 137 -0.76 22.35 -50.22
N SER A 138 -0.52 23.12 -49.15
CA SER A 138 0.59 22.92 -48.22
C SER A 138 0.18 21.92 -47.14
N ASN A 139 0.69 20.69 -47.20
CA ASN A 139 0.52 19.67 -46.15
C ASN A 139 1.36 19.97 -44.89
N ASN A 140 1.83 21.22 -44.69
CA ASN A 140 2.71 21.61 -43.59
C ASN A 140 1.93 22.03 -42.34
N THR A 141 1.23 21.08 -41.72
CA THR A 141 0.80 21.21 -40.33
C THR A 141 1.28 20.00 -39.53
N GLU A 142 2.53 20.09 -39.05
CA GLU A 142 2.89 19.75 -37.67
C GLU A 142 2.76 18.29 -37.17
N VAL A 143 2.90 17.29 -38.05
CA VAL A 143 3.19 15.92 -37.60
C VAL A 143 4.70 15.71 -37.53
N THR A 144 5.38 16.54 -36.73
CA THR A 144 6.77 16.26 -36.35
C THR A 144 6.74 14.95 -35.56
N PRO A 145 7.61 13.95 -35.83
CA PRO A 145 7.58 12.66 -35.12
C PRO A 145 7.63 12.82 -33.59
N MET A 146 8.20 13.92 -33.10
CA MET A 146 8.16 14.31 -31.69
C MET A 146 6.74 14.63 -31.20
N SER A 147 5.91 15.40 -31.91
CA SER A 147 4.55 15.75 -31.47
C SER A 147 3.64 14.51 -31.37
N PHE A 148 3.85 13.52 -32.24
CA PHE A 148 3.16 12.23 -32.14
C PHE A 148 3.48 11.50 -30.84
N LYS A 149 4.76 11.45 -30.45
CA LYS A 149 5.19 10.80 -29.21
C LYS A 149 4.54 11.43 -27.97
N HIS A 150 4.49 12.76 -27.87
CA HIS A 150 3.85 13.44 -26.73
C HIS A 150 2.34 13.19 -26.70
N ARG A 151 1.66 13.18 -27.86
CA ARG A 151 0.24 12.83 -27.94
C ARG A 151 -0.04 11.39 -27.52
N GLU A 152 0.85 10.46 -27.87
CA GLU A 152 0.75 9.07 -27.43
C GLU A 152 0.99 8.95 -25.92
N LEU A 153 1.98 9.66 -25.37
CA LEU A 153 2.22 9.73 -23.92
C LEU A 153 1.00 10.28 -23.18
N ILE A 154 0.39 11.38 -23.66
CA ILE A 154 -0.83 11.93 -23.07
C ILE A 154 -1.98 10.91 -23.11
N ARG A 155 -2.13 10.16 -24.21
CA ARG A 155 -3.16 9.12 -24.32
C ARG A 155 -2.90 7.98 -23.34
N GLY A 156 -1.68 7.46 -23.30
CA GLY A 156 -1.27 6.39 -22.39
C GLY A 156 -1.37 6.80 -20.92
N GLY A 157 -0.97 8.02 -20.58
CA GLY A 157 -1.09 8.59 -19.24
C GLY A 157 -2.55 8.72 -18.80
N LYS A 158 -3.47 9.17 -19.68
CA LYS A 158 -4.91 9.18 -19.40
C LYS A 158 -5.45 7.78 -19.11
N GLU A 159 -5.06 6.77 -19.88
CA GLU A 159 -5.44 5.37 -19.63
C GLU A 159 -4.91 4.88 -18.28
N ARG A 160 -3.65 5.17 -17.95
CA ARG A 160 -3.07 4.88 -16.63
C ARG A 160 -3.85 5.56 -15.50
N LEU A 161 -4.21 6.84 -15.62
CA LEU A 161 -5.04 7.54 -14.63
C LEU A 161 -6.41 6.88 -14.45
N THR A 162 -7.05 6.42 -15.53
CA THR A 162 -8.32 5.70 -15.41
C THR A 162 -8.18 4.36 -14.68
N ASN A 163 -7.05 3.66 -14.89
CA ASN A 163 -6.74 2.43 -14.17
C ASN A 163 -6.46 2.69 -12.69
N ILE A 164 -5.70 3.73 -12.36
CA ILE A 164 -5.42 4.15 -10.98
C ILE A 164 -6.74 4.49 -10.26
N ARG A 165 -7.64 5.25 -10.89
CA ARG A 165 -8.97 5.54 -10.32
C ARG A 165 -9.83 4.29 -10.10
N ARG A 166 -9.65 3.25 -10.93
CA ARG A 166 -10.32 1.96 -10.72
C ARG A 166 -9.73 1.24 -9.51
N ARG A 167 -8.40 1.20 -9.38
CA ARG A 167 -7.71 0.60 -8.22
C ARG A 167 -8.05 1.35 -6.93
N GLU A 168 -8.10 2.68 -6.96
CA GLU A 168 -8.47 3.52 -5.82
C GLU A 168 -9.89 3.19 -5.34
N ARG A 169 -10.86 3.06 -6.25
CA ARG A 169 -12.22 2.61 -5.90
C ARG A 169 -12.24 1.19 -5.34
N SER A 170 -11.49 0.27 -5.93
CA SER A 170 -11.37 -1.11 -5.40
C SER A 170 -10.82 -1.12 -3.98
N LEU A 171 -9.76 -0.36 -3.72
CA LEU A 171 -9.12 -0.28 -2.40
C LEU A 171 -10.06 0.36 -1.37
N HIS A 172 -10.85 1.36 -1.76
CA HIS A 172 -11.87 1.93 -0.89
C HIS A 172 -12.96 0.91 -0.53
N ILE A 173 -13.44 0.13 -1.51
CA ILE A 173 -14.42 -0.93 -1.28
C ILE A 173 -13.83 -2.00 -0.36
N GLU A 174 -12.60 -2.44 -0.58
CA GLU A 174 -11.91 -3.39 0.29
C GLU A 174 -11.76 -2.85 1.72
N ALA A 175 -11.41 -1.57 1.86
CA ALA A 175 -11.30 -0.89 3.16
C ALA A 175 -12.67 -0.79 3.86
N ASP A 176 -13.75 -0.50 3.13
CA ASP A 176 -15.12 -0.46 3.64
C ASP A 176 -15.57 -1.85 4.12
N ILE A 177 -15.33 -2.89 3.32
CA ILE A 177 -15.65 -4.28 3.69
C ILE A 177 -14.83 -4.73 4.91
N ALA A 178 -13.58 -4.27 5.03
CA ALA A 178 -12.71 -4.57 6.16
C ALA A 178 -13.05 -3.75 7.43
N GLY A 179 -13.95 -2.77 7.35
CA GLY A 179 -14.27 -1.86 8.45
C GLY A 179 -13.10 -0.96 8.84
N VAL A 180 -12.23 -0.61 7.88
CA VAL A 180 -11.07 0.25 8.10
C VAL A 180 -11.55 1.69 8.30
N PRO A 181 -11.21 2.35 9.42
CA PRO A 181 -11.62 3.72 9.66
C PRO A 181 -11.00 4.69 8.65
N SER A 182 -11.70 5.79 8.36
CA SER A 182 -11.23 6.82 7.41
C SER A 182 -9.88 7.41 7.79
N THR A 183 -9.56 7.48 9.08
CA THR A 183 -8.26 7.93 9.62
C THR A 183 -7.07 7.09 9.18
N TRP A 184 -7.28 5.87 8.68
CA TRP A 184 -6.21 5.02 8.12
C TRP A 184 -6.12 5.13 6.59
N ARG A 185 -7.10 5.79 5.96
CA ARG A 185 -7.17 6.00 4.51
C ARG A 185 -6.54 7.32 4.08
N VAL A 186 -6.48 8.28 5.01
CA VAL A 186 -5.82 9.57 4.80
C VAL A 186 -4.32 9.34 4.71
N VAL A 187 -3.74 9.68 3.56
CA VAL A 187 -2.29 9.86 3.45
C VAL A 187 -1.91 10.94 4.43
N PRO A 188 -1.00 10.71 5.39
CA PRO A 188 -0.54 11.76 6.28
C PRO A 188 0.12 12.82 5.42
N THR A 189 -0.66 13.84 5.05
CA THR A 189 -0.14 15.12 4.63
C THR A 189 0.57 15.64 5.86
N ASP A 190 1.90 15.52 5.86
CA ASP A 190 2.79 16.01 6.88
C ASP A 190 2.26 17.38 7.33
N SER A 191 1.69 17.43 8.53
CA SER A 191 1.09 18.64 9.08
C SER A 191 2.23 19.63 9.25
N ALA A 192 2.36 20.53 8.28
CA ALA A 192 3.29 21.63 8.34
C ALA A 192 3.01 22.42 9.64
N PRO A 193 4.05 22.72 10.45
CA PRO A 193 3.92 23.57 11.63
C PRO A 193 3.58 25.02 11.30
#